data_AF-A0A838DY48-F1
#
_entry.id   AF-A0A838DY48-F1
#
_cell.length_a   1.000
_cell.length_b   1.000
_cell.length_c   1.000
_cell.angle_alpha   90.00
_cell.angle_beta   90.00
_cell.angle_gamma   90.00
#
_symmetry.space_group_name_H-M   'P 1'
#
loop_
_entity.id
_entity.type
_entity.pdbx_description
1 polymer ?
#
loop_
_entity_poly.entity_id
_entity_poly.type
_entity_poly.pdbx_seq_one_letter_code
_entity_poly.pdbx_strand_id
1 'polypeptide(L)'
;MHKKSIAGVAGRSGGHIIPCVTHLAASISHAHEYTLIVFSTTTDLDRSILALYPDITYVPLSLDPFPGKKLTRYPLFLIQCIRAFITSLKTLRR
;
A
#
# COMPACT_ATOMS: atom_id res chain seq x y z
N MET A 1 22.22 -10.29 5.31
CA MET A 1 21.62 -10.42 3.96
C MET A 1 20.52 -9.38 3.84
N HIS A 2 20.55 -8.51 2.84
CA HIS A 2 19.40 -7.66 2.54
C HIS A 2 18.30 -8.57 1.97
N LYS A 3 17.19 -8.73 2.72
CA LYS A 3 15.98 -9.34 2.16
C LYS A 3 15.49 -8.47 1.00
N LYS A 4 15.07 -9.10 -0.10
CA LYS A 4 14.44 -8.37 -1.21
C LYS A 4 13.01 -7.99 -0.82
N SER A 5 12.45 -6.94 -1.39
CA SER A 5 11.07 -6.52 -1.06
C SER A 5 10.14 -6.82 -2.22
N ILE A 6 8.99 -7.44 -1.94
CA ILE A 6 7.88 -7.55 -2.89
C ILE A 6 6.77 -6.65 -2.38
N ALA A 7 6.40 -5.65 -3.19
CA ALA A 7 5.41 -4.65 -2.82
C ALA A 7 4.17 -4.74 -3.72
N GLY A 8 3.00 -4.70 -3.09
CA GLY A 8 1.72 -4.52 -3.76
C GLY A 8 1.12 -3.15 -3.45
N VAL A 9 0.31 -2.63 -4.38
CA VAL A 9 -0.42 -1.38 -4.21
C VAL A 9 -1.87 -1.62 -4.61
N ALA A 10 -2.79 -1.52 -3.65
CA ALA A 10 -4.23 -1.64 -3.88
C ALA A 10 -4.99 -1.04 -2.71
N GLY A 11 -6.20 -0.52 -2.93
CA GLY A 11 -7.04 0.02 -1.86
C GLY A 11 -8.39 0.52 -2.37
N ARG A 12 -9.21 1.03 -1.45
CA ARG A 12 -10.57 1.60 -1.70
C ARG A 12 -11.63 0.63 -2.23
N SER A 13 -11.31 -0.62 -2.50
CA SER A 13 -12.26 -1.61 -2.97
C SER A 13 -11.77 -3.01 -2.66
N GLY A 14 -12.67 -3.83 -2.08
CA GLY A 14 -12.43 -5.25 -1.82
C GLY A 14 -11.96 -5.99 -3.09
N GLY A 15 -12.54 -5.65 -4.25
CA GLY A 15 -12.19 -6.26 -5.54
C GLY A 15 -10.77 -5.97 -6.02
N HIS A 16 -10.08 -4.97 -5.46
CA HIS A 16 -8.70 -4.66 -5.81
C HIS A 16 -7.72 -5.11 -4.73
N ILE A 17 -8.07 -4.91 -3.46
CA ILE A 17 -7.17 -5.26 -2.36
C ILE A 17 -7.08 -6.77 -2.15
N ILE A 18 -8.19 -7.52 -2.22
CA ILE A 18 -8.19 -8.98 -1.97
C ILE A 18 -7.30 -9.72 -2.98
N PRO A 19 -7.40 -9.50 -4.30
CA PRO A 19 -6.50 -10.15 -5.24
C PRO A 19 -5.04 -9.77 -5.03
N CYS A 20 -4.76 -8.51 -4.68
CA CYS A 20 -3.42 -8.02 -4.42
C CYS A 20 -2.77 -8.73 -3.21
N VAL A 21 -3.48 -8.78 -2.07
CA VAL A 21 -2.97 -9.46 -0.87
C VAL A 21 -2.88 -10.96 -1.06
N THR A 22 -3.81 -11.56 -1.81
CA THR A 22 -3.77 -13.00 -2.12
C THR A 22 -2.55 -13.36 -2.97
N HIS A 23 -2.24 -12.54 -3.98
CA HIS A 23 -1.06 -12.74 -4.82
C HIS A 23 0.24 -12.57 -4.02
N LEU A 24 0.30 -11.59 -3.11
CA LEU A 24 1.44 -11.45 -2.21
C LEU A 24 1.55 -12.60 -1.22
N ALA A 25 0.41 -13.05 -0.67
CA ALA A 25 0.35 -14.16 0.28
C ALA A 25 0.85 -15.47 -0.34
N ALA A 26 0.64 -15.68 -1.64
CA ALA A 26 1.22 -16.83 -2.36
C ALA A 26 2.77 -16.85 -2.32
N SER A 27 3.41 -15.69 -2.08
CA SER A 27 4.87 -15.57 -1.94
C SER A 27 5.35 -15.78 -0.49
N ILE A 28 4.47 -16.03 0.49
CA ILE A 28 4.83 -16.24 1.91
C ILE A 28 5.73 -17.45 2.10
N SER A 29 5.61 -18.48 1.26
CA SER A 29 6.53 -19.63 1.26
C SER A 29 8.01 -19.22 1.12
N HIS A 30 8.26 -18.04 0.55
CA HIS A 30 9.58 -17.43 0.39
C HIS A 30 9.83 -16.24 1.34
N ALA A 31 9.05 -16.08 2.42
CA ALA A 31 9.18 -14.97 3.38
C ALA A 31 10.53 -14.92 4.13
N HIS A 32 11.30 -16.01 4.08
CA HIS A 32 12.69 -16.01 4.56
C HIS A 32 13.62 -15.19 3.65
N GLU A 33 13.28 -15.05 2.36
CA GLU A 33 14.04 -14.30 1.35
C GLU A 33 13.48 -12.89 1.09
N TYR A 34 12.15 -12.72 1.27
CA TYR A 34 11.45 -11.50 0.93
C TYR A 34 10.74 -10.83 2.11
N THR A 35 10.70 -9.51 2.09
CA THR A 35 9.77 -8.70 2.88
C THR A 35 8.53 -8.41 2.04
N LEU A 36 7.35 -8.78 2.51
CA LEU A 36 6.08 -8.54 1.82
C LEU A 36 5.47 -7.23 2.33
N ILE A 37 5.18 -6.30 1.43
CA ILE A 37 4.69 -4.96 1.77
C ILE A 37 3.44 -4.66 0.96
N VAL A 38 2.41 -4.10 1.60
CA VAL A 38 1.24 -3.56 0.91
C VAL A 38 1.09 -2.09 1.23
N PHE A 39 1.10 -1.27 0.18
CA PHE A 39 0.68 0.12 0.26
C PHE A 39 -0.82 0.20 -0.04
N SER A 40 -1.60 0.67 0.92
CA SER A 40 -3.05 0.76 0.77
C SER A 40 -3.60 2.01 1.43
N THR A 41 -4.89 2.30 1.25
CA THR A 41 -5.50 3.49 1.85
C THR A 41 -5.82 3.26 3.32
N THR A 42 -6.22 4.32 4.04
CA THR A 42 -6.54 4.26 5.48
C THR A 42 -7.97 3.87 5.77
N THR A 43 -8.69 3.28 4.81
CA THR A 43 -10.10 2.88 5.01
C THR A 43 -10.21 1.69 5.96
N ASP A 44 -11.32 1.59 6.69
CA ASP A 44 -11.56 0.50 7.63
C ASP A 44 -11.63 -0.86 6.92
N LEU A 45 -12.14 -0.87 5.68
CA LEU A 45 -12.13 -2.06 4.83
C LEU A 45 -10.70 -2.53 4.57
N ASP A 46 -9.81 -1.64 4.11
CA ASP A 46 -8.42 -2.00 3.82
C ASP A 46 -7.71 -2.53 5.08
N ARG A 47 -7.95 -1.89 6.23
CA ARG A 47 -7.43 -2.35 7.54
C ARG A 47 -7.94 -3.73 7.92
N SER A 48 -9.24 -3.97 7.80
CA SER A 48 -9.86 -5.25 8.15
C SER A 48 -9.34 -6.40 7.29
N ILE A 49 -9.11 -6.16 5.99
CA ILE A 49 -8.59 -7.16 5.07
C ILE A 49 -7.12 -7.46 5.38
N LEU A 50 -6.30 -6.43 5.57
CA LEU A 50 -4.86 -6.61 5.86
C LEU A 50 -4.61 -7.22 7.25
N ALA A 51 -5.52 -7.03 8.21
CA ALA A 51 -5.44 -7.69 9.51
C ALA A 51 -5.52 -9.23 9.41
N LEU A 52 -6.08 -9.77 8.32
CA LEU A 52 -6.13 -11.22 8.07
C LEU A 52 -4.78 -11.79 7.59
N TYR A 53 -3.81 -10.93 7.22
CA TYR A 53 -2.52 -11.33 6.66
C TYR A 53 -1.36 -10.73 7.48
N PRO A 54 -1.10 -11.24 8.70
CA PRO A 54 -0.13 -10.64 9.64
C PRO A 54 1.32 -10.63 9.14
N ASP A 55 1.66 -11.53 8.21
CA ASP A 55 3.00 -11.61 7.60
C ASP A 55 3.26 -10.49 6.57
N ILE A 56 2.22 -9.75 6.18
CA ILE A 56 2.31 -8.66 5.22
C ILE A 56 2.40 -7.32 5.96
N THR A 57 3.44 -6.56 5.70
CA THR A 57 3.59 -5.22 6.28
C THR A 57 2.65 -4.23 5.60
N TYR A 58 1.66 -3.74 6.34
CA TYR A 58 0.75 -2.69 5.87
C TYR A 58 1.37 -1.30 6.01
N VAL A 59 1.38 -0.55 4.92
CA VAL A 59 1.78 0.86 4.87
C VAL A 59 0.60 1.74 4.44
N PRO A 60 0.00 2.51 5.35
CA PRO A 60 -1.11 3.39 5.02
C PRO A 60 -0.64 4.61 4.21
N LEU A 61 -1.26 4.80 3.04
CA LEU A 61 -1.13 5.99 2.22
C LEU A 61 -2.43 6.80 2.29
N SER A 62 -2.37 7.95 2.95
CA SER A 62 -3.49 8.89 3.02
C SER A 62 -3.52 9.73 1.74
N LEU A 63 -4.13 9.18 0.69
CA LEU A 63 -4.39 9.82 -0.59
C LEU A 63 -5.89 10.05 -0.75
N ASP A 64 -6.29 11.29 -0.93
CA ASP A 64 -7.67 11.66 -1.26
C ASP A 64 -8.09 11.15 -2.65
N PRO A 65 -9.39 11.14 -2.97
CA PRO A 65 -9.85 10.87 -4.32
C PRO A 65 -9.23 11.84 -5.31
N PHE A 66 -8.91 11.35 -6.50
CA PHE A 66 -8.37 12.19 -7.56
C PHE A 66 -9.29 13.41 -7.77
N PRO A 67 -8.74 14.65 -7.78
CA PRO A 67 -9.53 15.87 -7.74
C PRO A 67 -10.42 16.11 -8.99
N GLY A 68 -10.14 15.43 -10.11
CA GLY A 68 -10.95 15.51 -11.33
C GLY A 68 -11.08 16.95 -11.83
N LYS A 69 -12.32 17.43 -11.99
CA LYS A 69 -12.58 18.82 -12.47
C LYS A 69 -12.30 19.91 -11.40
N LYS A 70 -12.03 19.55 -10.14
CA LYS A 70 -11.86 20.52 -9.04
C LYS A 70 -10.41 20.98 -8.94
N LEU A 71 -10.01 21.92 -9.79
CA LEU A 71 -8.64 22.45 -9.87
C LEU A 71 -8.10 22.96 -8.53
N THR A 72 -8.94 23.55 -7.68
CA THR A 72 -8.56 24.07 -6.36
C THR A 72 -8.05 22.99 -5.39
N ARG A 73 -8.34 21.71 -5.64
CA ARG A 73 -7.88 20.59 -4.80
C ARG A 73 -6.54 20.00 -5.25
N TYR A 74 -6.02 20.40 -6.40
CA TYR A 74 -4.74 19.90 -6.92
C TYR A 74 -3.54 20.22 -6.03
N PRO A 75 -3.39 21.43 -5.44
CA PRO A 75 -2.25 21.72 -4.56
C PRO A 75 -2.18 20.77 -3.37
N LEU A 76 -3.32 20.54 -2.71
CA LEU A 76 -3.40 19.59 -1.60
C LEU A 76 -3.13 18.15 -2.06
N PHE A 77 -3.73 17.74 -3.17
CA PHE A 77 -3.51 16.40 -3.75
C PHE A 77 -2.03 16.17 -4.11
N LEU A 78 -1.35 17.18 -4.65
CA LEU A 78 0.08 17.12 -4.96
C LEU A 78 0.93 16.94 -3.70
N ILE A 79 0.63 17.68 -2.62
CA ILE A 79 1.29 17.51 -1.33
C ILE A 79 1.10 16.07 -0.79
N GLN A 80 -0.11 15.54 -0.91
CA GLN A 80 -0.40 14.15 -0.51
C GLN A 80 0.36 13.13 -1.36
N CYS A 81 0.45 13.33 -2.67
CA CYS A 81 1.24 12.49 -3.57
C CYS A 81 2.73 12.53 -3.25
N ILE A 82 3.30 13.73 -3.03
CA ILE A 82 4.71 13.88 -2.62
C ILE A 82 4.95 13.16 -1.29
N ARG A 83 4.05 13.34 -0.31
CA ARG A 83 4.16 12.66 0.99
C ARG A 83 4.08 11.14 0.84
N ALA A 84 3.13 10.64 0.05
CA ALA A 84 2.99 9.20 -0.23
C ALA A 84 4.25 8.66 -0.91
N PHE A 85 4.79 9.37 -1.90
CA PHE A 85 6.02 9.00 -2.59
C PHE A 85 7.23 8.92 -1.64
N ILE A 86 7.41 9.92 -0.78
CA ILE A 86 8.48 9.92 0.23
C ILE A 86 8.31 8.75 1.21
N THR A 87 7.09 8.50 1.69
CA THR A 87 6.79 7.37 2.58
C THR A 87 7.12 6.03 1.91
N SER A 88 6.71 5.84 0.66
CA SER A 88 7.02 4.62 -0.10
C SER A 88 8.52 4.45 -0.30
N LEU A 89 9.24 5.53 -0.65
CA LEU A 89 10.68 5.49 -0.84
C LEU A 89 11.43 5.15 0.45
N LYS A 90 11.03 5.75 1.58
CA LYS A 90 11.61 5.44 2.90
C LYS A 90 11.34 4.00 3.33
N THR A 91 10.15 3.48 3.03
CA THR A 91 9.76 2.10 3.36
C THR A 91 10.56 1.10 2.54
N LEU A 92 10.71 1.33 1.23
CA LEU A 92 11.40 0.42 0.32
C LEU A 92 12.93 0.44 0.48
N ARG A 93 13.51 1.54 0.99
CA ARG A 93 14.95 1.66 1.26
C ARG A 93 15.38 1.05 2.60
N ARG A 94 14.42 0.67 3.45
CA ARG A 94 14.68 0.02 4.74
C ARG A 94 14.87 -1.48 4.55
#